data_AF-A0A7R9IH35-F1
#
_entry.id   AF-A0A7R9IH35-F1
#
_cell.length_a   1.000
_cell.length_b   1.000
_cell.length_c   1.000
_cell.angle_alpha   90.00
_cell.angle_beta   90.00
_cell.angle_gamma   90.00
#
_symmetry.space_group_name_H-M   'P 1'
#
loop_
_entity.id
_entity.type
_entity.pdbx_description
1 polymer ?
#
loop_
_entity_poly.entity_id
_entity_poly.type
_entity_poly.pdbx_seq_one_letter_code
_entity_poly.pdbx_strand_id
1 'polypeptide(L)' 'MMKDGRVCVSLGGDHSLSIGTIDGHAETRGNLGVLWVDAQTDLNTADTSPTENIHGMPVALLTKLYDS' A
#
# COMPACT_ATOMS: atom_id res chain seq x y z
N MET A 1 3.87 -5.87 11.89
CA MET A 1 2.62 -5.39 12.53
C MET A 1 2.09 -6.39 13.57
N MET A 2 0.99 -6.08 14.27
CA MET A 2 0.58 -6.64 15.57
C MET A 2 0.35 -8.17 15.63
N LYS A 3 1.03 -8.83 16.58
CA LYS A 3 0.93 -10.27 16.88
C LYS A 3 -0.22 -10.65 17.84
N ASP A 4 -0.77 -9.68 18.57
CA ASP A 4 -1.62 -9.96 19.76
C ASP A 4 -3.14 -9.82 19.52
N GLY A 5 -3.63 -10.04 18.30
CA GLY A 5 -5.08 -9.99 18.00
C GLY A 5 -5.73 -8.60 18.11
N ARG A 6 -4.94 -7.54 18.27
CA ARG A 6 -5.42 -6.14 18.34
C ARG A 6 -5.71 -5.58 16.95
N VAL A 7 -6.68 -4.64 16.90
CA VAL A 7 -6.92 -3.81 15.72
C VAL A 7 -5.85 -2.72 15.66
N CYS A 8 -5.17 -2.60 14.52
CA CYS A 8 -4.17 -1.57 14.28
C CYS A 8 -4.79 -0.45 13.44
N VAL A 9 -4.64 0.80 13.89
CA VAL A 9 -5.04 1.99 13.14
C VAL A 9 -3.80 2.83 12.90
N SER A 10 -3.51 3.11 11.64
CA SER A 10 -2.44 4.02 11.22
C SER A 10 -3.06 5.32 10.72
N LEU A 11 -2.62 6.45 11.27
CA LEU A 11 -3.02 7.77 10.83
C LEU A 11 -1.84 8.41 10.10
N GLY A 12 -2.00 8.65 8.79
CA GLY A 12 -0.96 9.18 7.93
C GLY A 12 -1.20 10.61 7.48
N GLY A 13 -0.18 11.20 6.83
CA GLY A 13 -0.26 12.48 6.14
C GLY A 13 -0.50 12.33 4.63
N ASP A 14 0.00 11.26 4.01
CA ASP A 14 -0.16 10.95 2.59
C ASP A 14 -0.26 9.43 2.35
N HIS A 15 -0.65 9.01 1.14
CA HIS A 15 -0.94 7.60 0.80
C HIS A 15 0.28 6.70 0.70
N SER A 16 1.51 7.22 0.61
CA SER A 16 2.73 6.41 0.61
C SER A 16 2.95 5.65 1.92
N LEU A 17 2.36 6.10 3.03
CA LEU A 17 2.37 5.39 4.32
C LEU A 17 1.78 3.98 4.23
N SER A 18 0.84 3.77 3.30
CA SER A 18 0.20 2.47 3.11
C SER A 18 1.19 1.36 2.76
N ILE A 19 2.29 1.69 2.07
CA ILE A 19 3.31 0.73 1.64
C ILE A 19 3.88 0.01 2.86
N GLY A 20 4.42 0.76 3.82
CA GLY A 20 5.02 0.17 5.02
C GLY A 20 4.01 -0.48 5.97
N THR A 21 2.78 0.04 6.04
CA THR A 21 1.77 -0.49 6.96
C THR A 21 1.17 -1.80 6.47
N ILE A 22 0.92 -1.93 5.16
CA ILE A 22 0.39 -3.16 4.53
C ILE A 22 1.47 -4.23 4.45
N ASP A 23 2.68 -3.89 3.98
CA ASP A 23 3.80 -4.84 3.86
C ASP A 23 4.16 -5.46 5.21
N GLY A 24 4.36 -4.62 6.22
CA GLY A 24 4.61 -5.09 7.59
C GLY A 24 3.43 -5.86 8.21
N HIS A 25 2.22 -5.76 7.68
CA HIS A 25 1.07 -6.59 8.09
C HIS A 25 1.06 -7.94 7.38
N ALA A 26 1.33 -7.96 6.08
CA ALA A 26 1.43 -9.17 5.26
C ALA A 26 2.47 -10.14 5.84
N GLU A 27 3.65 -9.65 6.23
CA GLU A 27 4.71 -10.45 6.85
C GLU A 27 4.27 -11.17 8.13
N THR A 28 3.27 -10.64 8.84
CA THR A 28 2.86 -11.16 10.16
C THR A 28 1.64 -12.06 10.15
N ARG A 29 0.81 -12.00 9.10
CA ARG A 29 -0.49 -12.70 9.01
C ARG A 29 -0.58 -13.64 7.81
N GLY A 30 0.32 -13.54 6.82
CA GLY A 30 0.43 -14.42 5.66
C GLY A 30 -0.67 -14.24 4.60
N ASN A 31 -1.95 -14.37 4.98
CA ASN A 31 -3.09 -14.15 4.10
C ASN A 31 -3.82 -12.86 4.49
N LEU A 32 -3.61 -11.80 3.72
CA LEU A 32 -4.16 -10.46 3.96
C LEU A 32 -4.99 -10.00 2.76
N GLY A 33 -6.22 -9.56 3.00
CA GLY A 33 -7.02 -8.83 2.01
C GLY A 33 -6.95 -7.33 2.30
N VAL A 34 -6.83 -6.51 1.24
CA VAL A 34 -6.82 -5.04 1.34
C VAL A 34 -8.07 -4.50 0.66
N LEU A 35 -8.85 -3.71 1.39
CA LEU A 35 -9.93 -2.88 0.83
C LEU A 35 -9.39 -1.46 0.68
N TRP A 36 -9.09 -1.06 -0.56
CA TRP A 36 -8.59 0.27 -0.89
C TRP A 36 -9.76 1.17 -1.27
N VAL A 37 -10.00 2.24 -0.50
CA VAL A 37 -11.08 3.19 -0.76
C VAL A 37 -10.46 4.57 -0.94
N ASP A 38 -10.44 5.02 -2.19
CA ASP A 38 -9.84 6.29 -2.60
C ASP A 38 -10.50 6.77 -3.91
N ALA A 39 -10.47 8.08 -4.18
CA ALA A 39 -10.93 8.66 -5.43
C ALA A 39 -9.97 8.34 -6.60
N GLN A 40 -8.70 8.12 -6.30
CA GLN A 40 -7.67 7.67 -7.23
C GLN A 40 -7.30 6.21 -6.94
N THR A 41 -6.93 5.47 -7.98
CA THR A 41 -6.59 4.05 -7.83
C THR A 41 -5.19 3.80 -7.28
N ASP A 42 -4.33 4.82 -7.25
CA ASP A 42 -2.95 4.74 -6.73
C ASP A 42 -2.11 3.61 -7.35
N LEU A 43 -2.40 3.31 -8.62
CA LEU A 43 -1.87 2.20 -9.41
C LEU A 43 -0.87 2.64 -10.50
N ASN A 44 -0.36 3.87 -10.46
CA ASN A 44 0.67 4.26 -11.42
C ASN A 44 1.98 3.52 -11.12
N THR A 45 2.73 3.20 -12.18
CA THR A 45 4.12 2.72 -12.10
C THR A 45 5.06 3.89 -12.38
N ALA A 46 6.37 3.68 -12.21
CA ALA A 46 7.37 4.66 -12.63
C ALA A 46 7.22 5.03 -14.11
N ASP A 47 6.86 4.06 -14.97
CA ASP A 47 6.74 4.26 -16.42
C ASP A 47 5.41 4.89 -16.86
N THR A 48 4.34 4.73 -16.07
CA THR A 48 3.00 5.18 -16.44
C THR A 48 2.56 6.47 -15.75
N SER A 49 3.31 6.94 -14.74
CA SER A 49 2.93 8.12 -14.00
C SER A 49 3.14 9.41 -14.83
N PRO A 50 2.12 10.27 -14.95
CA PRO A 50 2.27 11.56 -15.62
C PRO A 50 3.01 12.60 -14.77
N THR A 51 3.18 12.35 -13.47
CA THR A 51 3.80 13.30 -12.51
C THR A 51 5.02 12.74 -11.79
N GLU A 52 5.30 11.45 -11.95
CA GLU A 52 6.35 10.70 -11.22
C GLU A 52 6.22 10.75 -9.69
N ASN A 53 5.09 11.22 -9.17
CA ASN A 53 4.88 11.31 -7.73
C ASN A 53 4.52 9.93 -7.15
N ILE A 54 5.34 9.47 -6.20
CA ILE A 54 5.20 8.19 -5.49
C ILE A 54 3.84 8.06 -4.79
N HIS A 55 3.20 9.18 -4.42
CA HIS A 55 1.87 9.17 -3.80
C HIS A 55 0.81 8.41 -4.62
N GLY A 56 0.89 8.45 -5.96
CA GLY A 56 -0.07 7.80 -6.85
C GLY A 56 0.32 6.38 -7.29
N MET A 57 1.34 5.80 -6.66
CA MET A 57 1.93 4.48 -6.93
C MET A 57 1.84 3.42 -5.81
N PRO A 58 1.32 3.68 -4.58
CA PRO A 58 1.38 2.70 -3.49
C PRO A 58 0.79 1.33 -3.82
N VAL A 59 -0.33 1.29 -4.54
CA VAL A 59 -1.00 0.02 -4.88
C VAL A 59 -0.20 -0.75 -5.93
N ALA A 60 0.46 -0.06 -6.86
CA ALA A 60 1.33 -0.72 -7.84
C ALA A 60 2.55 -1.36 -7.16
N LEU A 61 3.15 -0.68 -6.17
CA LEU A 61 4.29 -1.19 -5.39
C LEU A 61 3.93 -2.37 -4.48
N LEU A 62 2.72 -2.36 -3.91
CA LEU A 62 2.22 -3.42 -3.04
C LEU A 62 1.71 -4.66 -3.80
N THR A 63 1.63 -4.58 -5.12
CA THR A 63 1.21 -5.68 -5.99
C THR A 63 2.38 -6.14 -6.86
N LYS A 64 2.25 -7.32 -7.49
CA LYS A 64 3.29 -7.84 -8.40
C LYS A 64 3.49 -7.01 -9.68
N LEU A 65 2.77 -5.90 -9.82
CA LEU A 65 2.85 -5.02 -10.99
C LEU A 65 4.20 -4.30 -11.07
N TYR A 66 4.92 -4.16 -9.96
CA TYR A 66 6.26 -3.56 -9.95
C TYR A 66 7.40 -4.55 -10.26
N ASP A 67 7.12 -5.85 -10.23
CA ASP A 67 8.09 -6.95 -10.42
C ASP A 67 8.09 -7.48 -11.88
N SER A 68 7.50 -6.72 -12.82
CA SER A 68 7.26 -7.09 -14.23
C SER A 68 8.21 -6.39 -15.20
#